data_AF-A6NWX1-F1
#
_entry.id   AF-A6NWX1-F1
#
_cell.length_a   1.000
_cell.length_b   1.000
_cell.length_c   1.000
_cell.angle_alpha   90.00
_cell.angle_beta   90.00
_cell.angle_gamma   90.00
#
_symmetry.space_group_name_H-M   'P 1'
#
loop_
_entity.id
_entity.type
_entity.pdbx_description
1 polymer ?
#
loop_
_entity_poly.entity_id
_entity_poly.type
_entity_poly.pdbx_seq_one_letter_code
_entity_poly.pdbx_strand_id
1 'polypeptide(L)'
;MENNLTYIQNGDYLIPDLKLTEQPPKPLGKYGRMRKAYLKEHRPLIYNQLLMTEKLYPHLAEIDETANSRLEQMMPQLAESAGATEELKARDPMRWVGLMNTCKAQAEEILMAELINS
;
A
#
# COMPACT_ATOMS: atom_id res chain seq x y z
N MET A 1 14.90 -8.07 36.67
CA MET A 1 14.75 -8.04 35.19
C MET A 1 15.98 -7.34 34.66
N GLU A 2 16.86 -8.04 33.95
CA GLU A 2 18.04 -7.42 33.32
C GLU A 2 17.60 -6.71 32.05
N ASN A 3 17.70 -5.38 32.02
CA ASN A 3 17.53 -4.59 30.79
C ASN A 3 18.90 -4.46 30.12
N ASN A 4 19.24 -5.41 29.24
CA ASN A 4 20.44 -5.33 28.40
C ASN A 4 20.21 -4.34 27.25
N LEU A 5 20.17 -3.04 27.57
CA LEU A 5 20.13 -1.97 26.57
C LEU A 5 21.50 -1.86 25.90
N THR A 6 21.54 -2.09 24.59
CA THR A 6 22.70 -1.81 23.74
C THR A 6 22.72 -0.34 23.34
N TYR A 7 23.90 0.24 23.13
CA TYR A 7 24.06 1.67 22.79
C TYR A 7 24.93 1.83 21.54
N ILE A 8 24.63 2.86 20.73
CA ILE A 8 25.43 3.30 19.58
C ILE A 8 26.05 4.65 19.94
N GLN A 9 27.36 4.80 19.71
CA GLN A 9 28.04 6.08 19.87
C GLN A 9 27.77 6.99 18.67
N ASN A 10 27.28 8.20 18.94
CA ASN A 10 27.07 9.25 17.96
C ASN A 10 27.74 10.55 18.45
N GLY A 11 28.97 10.79 17.97
CA GLY A 11 29.85 11.84 18.50
C GLY A 11 30.24 11.56 19.95
N ASP A 12 29.95 12.53 20.83
CA ASP A 12 30.23 12.45 22.27
C ASP A 12 29.09 11.78 23.08
N TYR A 13 28.02 11.33 22.42
CA TYR A 13 26.84 10.76 23.07
C TYR A 13 26.66 9.27 22.79
N LEU A 14 26.14 8.55 23.79
CA LEU A 14 25.65 7.17 23.65
C LEU A 14 24.13 7.19 23.52
N ILE A 15 23.61 6.71 22.39
CA ILE A 15 22.19 6.64 22.10
C ILE A 15 21.74 5.17 22.21
N PRO A 16 20.65 4.84 22.93
CA PRO A 16 20.11 3.49 22.95
C PRO A 16 19.85 2.96 21.53
N ASP A 17 20.33 1.75 21.25
CA ASP A 17 20.14 1.04 19.98
C ASP A 17 18.71 0.46 19.91
N LEU A 18 17.74 1.35 19.71
CA LEU A 18 16.34 0.97 19.56
C LEU A 18 16.08 0.59 18.11
N LYS A 19 15.77 -0.68 17.87
CA LYS A 19 15.35 -1.20 16.57
C LYS A 19 13.94 -1.76 16.71
N LEU A 20 13.14 -1.61 15.66
CA LEU A 20 11.89 -2.36 15.53
C LEU A 20 12.22 -3.85 15.51
N THR A 21 11.37 -4.66 16.14
CA THR A 21 11.51 -6.12 16.13
C THR A 21 11.48 -6.65 14.71
N GLU A 22 10.60 -6.09 13.88
CA GLU A 22 10.51 -6.36 12.45
C GLU A 22 10.78 -5.09 11.64
N GLN A 23 11.84 -5.11 10.83
CA GLN A 23 12.06 -4.06 9.84
C GLN A 23 11.32 -4.41 8.55
N PRO A 24 10.61 -3.45 7.93
CA PRO A 24 9.94 -3.70 6.67
C PRO A 24 11.00 -4.06 5.62
N PRO A 25 10.86 -5.21 4.93
CA PRO A 25 11.85 -5.68 3.96
C PRO A 25 11.92 -4.79 2.71
N LYS A 26 10.86 -4.00 2.47
CA LYS A 26 10.71 -3.12 1.30
C LYS A 26 9.98 -1.83 1.70
N PRO A 27 10.25 -0.70 1.02
CA PRO A 27 9.43 0.50 1.15
C PRO A 27 7.97 0.22 0.78
N LEU A 28 7.03 0.88 1.46
CA LEU A 28 5.60 0.78 1.14
C LEU A 28 5.30 1.36 -0.25
N GLY A 29 4.50 0.64 -1.05
CA GLY A 29 4.00 1.10 -2.33
C GLY A 29 2.91 2.15 -2.23
N LYS A 30 2.17 2.34 -3.32
CA LYS A 30 1.10 3.35 -3.42
C LYS A 30 0.00 3.08 -2.39
N TYR A 31 -0.55 1.87 -2.37
CA TYR A 31 -1.73 1.53 -1.58
C TYR A 31 -1.42 1.43 -0.10
N GLY A 32 -0.25 0.90 0.27
CA GLY A 32 0.22 0.91 1.66
C GLY A 32 0.37 2.32 2.22
N ARG A 33 0.89 3.28 1.43
CA ARG A 33 0.97 4.69 1.85
C ARG A 33 -0.41 5.35 1.98
N MET A 34 -1.34 5.01 1.09
CA MET A 34 -2.72 5.52 1.17
C MET A 34 -3.43 5.00 2.42
N ARG A 35 -3.32 3.70 2.73
CA ARG A 35 -3.88 3.12 3.97
C ARG A 35 -3.28 3.77 5.20
N LYS A 36 -1.97 4.04 5.20
CA LYS A 36 -1.31 4.75 6.31
C LYS A 36 -1.88 6.14 6.53
N ALA A 37 -2.04 6.92 5.45
CA ALA A 37 -2.62 8.26 5.52
C ALA A 37 -4.06 8.20 6.05
N TYR A 38 -4.89 7.30 5.50
CA TYR A 38 -6.27 7.12 5.94
C TYR A 38 -6.38 6.75 7.42
N LEU A 39 -5.59 5.76 7.87
CA LEU A 39 -5.60 5.35 9.28
C LEU A 39 -5.20 6.51 10.20
N LYS A 40 -4.20 7.31 9.80
CA LYS A 40 -3.73 8.45 10.60
C LYS A 40 -4.77 9.57 10.68
N GLU A 41 -5.46 9.87 9.59
CA GLU A 41 -6.38 11.00 9.48
C GLU A 41 -7.79 10.66 9.98
N HIS A 42 -8.28 9.46 9.67
CA HIS A 42 -9.68 9.08 9.91
C HIS A 42 -9.85 8.02 11.01
N ARG A 43 -8.81 7.23 11.32
CA ARG A 43 -8.87 6.13 12.32
C ARG A 43 -7.70 6.17 13.31
N PRO A 44 -7.43 7.29 14.00
CA PRO A 44 -6.24 7.47 14.82
C PRO A 44 -6.10 6.44 15.95
N LEU A 45 -7.23 5.94 16.48
CA LEU A 45 -7.21 4.89 17.51
C LEU A 45 -6.57 3.59 16.98
N ILE A 46 -7.00 3.12 15.80
CA ILE A 46 -6.47 1.92 15.15
C ILE A 46 -5.01 2.13 14.77
N TYR A 47 -4.69 3.30 14.20
CA TYR A 47 -3.31 3.65 13.86
C TYR A 47 -2.38 3.55 15.06
N ASN A 48 -2.76 4.17 16.18
CA ASN A 48 -1.95 4.16 17.41
C ASN A 48 -1.85 2.77 18.02
N GLN A 49 -2.92 1.98 18.02
CA GLN A 49 -2.88 0.59 18.48
C GLN A 49 -1.91 -0.26 17.65
N LEU A 50 -1.96 -0.16 16.33
CA LEU A 50 -1.05 -0.88 15.44
C LEU A 50 0.40 -0.40 15.59
N LEU A 51 0.61 0.90 15.82
CA LEU A 51 1.93 1.47 16.04
C LEU A 51 2.54 0.96 17.36
N MET A 52 1.77 0.99 18.46
CA MET A 52 2.22 0.54 19.78
C MET A 52 2.47 -0.96 19.85
N THR A 53 1.81 -1.75 19.00
CA THR A 53 2.00 -3.21 18.91
C THR A 53 3.04 -3.61 17.86
N GLU A 54 3.73 -2.64 17.23
CA GLU A 54 4.66 -2.84 16.11
C GLU A 54 4.04 -3.51 14.85
N LYS A 55 2.72 -3.65 14.79
CA LYS A 55 1.99 -4.31 13.69
C LYS A 55 1.62 -3.39 12.54
N LEU A 56 1.88 -2.08 12.66
CA LEU A 56 1.51 -1.10 11.64
C LEU A 56 2.14 -1.41 10.29
N TYR A 57 3.45 -1.62 10.22
CA TYR A 57 4.13 -1.85 8.94
C TYR A 57 3.73 -3.18 8.28
N PRO A 58 3.68 -4.32 8.99
CA PRO A 58 3.16 -5.57 8.44
C PRO A 58 1.75 -5.41 7.83
N HIS A 59 0.82 -4.76 8.55
CA HIS A 59 -0.53 -4.50 8.05
C HIS A 59 -0.53 -3.67 6.75
N LEU A 60 0.27 -2.60 6.71
CA LEU A 60 0.33 -1.73 5.53
C LEU A 60 0.95 -2.45 4.32
N ALA A 61 1.92 -3.35 4.54
CA ALA A 61 2.53 -4.15 3.49
C ALA A 61 1.55 -5.19 2.92
N GLU A 62 0.79 -5.86 3.79
CA GLU A 62 -0.26 -6.80 3.40
C GLU A 62 -1.34 -6.12 2.55
N ILE A 63 -1.79 -4.93 2.96
CA ILE A 63 -2.77 -4.14 2.19
C ILE A 63 -2.21 -3.73 0.83
N ASP A 64 -0.93 -3.34 0.77
CA ASP A 64 -0.27 -2.96 -0.49
C ASP A 64 -0.17 -4.15 -1.45
N GLU A 65 0.25 -5.31 -0.97
CA GLU A 65 0.32 -6.54 -1.76
C GLU A 65 -1.06 -6.99 -2.24
N THR A 66 -2.04 -7.01 -1.33
CA THR A 66 -3.43 -7.39 -1.63
C THR A 66 -4.04 -6.48 -2.68
N ALA A 67 -3.83 -5.17 -2.57
CA ALA A 67 -4.37 -4.20 -3.52
C ALA A 67 -3.75 -4.37 -4.92
N ASN A 68 -2.43 -4.57 -5.01
CA ASN A 68 -1.78 -4.83 -6.29
C ASN A 68 -2.23 -6.15 -6.91
N SER A 69 -2.30 -7.23 -6.13
CA SER A 69 -2.76 -8.53 -6.62
C SER A 69 -4.20 -8.47 -7.15
N ARG A 70 -5.11 -7.79 -6.43
CA ARG A 70 -6.49 -7.61 -6.90
C ARG A 70 -6.57 -6.72 -8.14
N LEU A 71 -5.76 -5.67 -8.23
CA LEU A 71 -5.70 -4.84 -9.43
C LEU A 71 -5.29 -5.66 -10.65
N GLU A 72 -4.24 -6.48 -10.53
CA GLU A 72 -3.78 -7.37 -11.59
C GLU A 72 -4.85 -8.37 -12.03
N GLN A 73 -5.67 -8.88 -11.09
CA GLN A 73 -6.76 -9.80 -11.40
C GLN A 73 -7.97 -9.11 -12.05
N MET A 74 -8.31 -7.89 -11.64
CA MET A 74 -9.48 -7.15 -12.16
C MET A 74 -9.22 -6.53 -13.53
N MET A 75 -8.01 -6.05 -13.78
CA MET A 75 -7.69 -5.29 -15.00
C MET A 75 -8.02 -6.04 -16.31
N PRO A 76 -7.70 -7.34 -16.49
CA PRO A 76 -8.07 -8.08 -17.70
C PRO A 76 -9.58 -8.15 -17.90
N GLN A 77 -10.34 -8.40 -16.83
CA GLN A 77 -11.80 -8.53 -16.88
C GLN A 77 -12.46 -7.19 -17.25
N LEU A 78 -11.98 -6.09 -16.65
CA LEU A 78 -12.46 -4.75 -16.97
C LEU A 78 -12.08 -4.34 -18.40
N ALA A 79 -10.85 -4.62 -18.83
CA ALA A 79 -10.40 -4.33 -20.20
C ALA A 79 -11.23 -5.09 -21.25
N GLU A 80 -11.54 -6.36 -21.02
CA GLU A 80 -12.42 -7.16 -21.87
C GLU A 80 -13.83 -6.55 -21.94
N SER A 81 -14.42 -6.25 -20.78
CA SER A 81 -15.76 -5.65 -20.70
C SER A 81 -15.86 -4.27 -21.37
N ALA A 82 -14.79 -3.49 -21.34
CA ALA A 82 -14.69 -2.17 -21.96
C ALA A 82 -14.36 -2.22 -23.47
N GLY A 83 -14.05 -3.41 -24.01
CA GLY A 83 -13.62 -3.59 -25.40
C GLY A 83 -12.23 -3.02 -25.68
N ALA A 84 -11.35 -2.94 -24.68
CA ALA A 84 -9.97 -2.47 -24.81
C ALA A 84 -9.06 -3.55 -25.41
N THR A 85 -9.38 -4.00 -26.63
CA THR A 85 -8.66 -5.08 -27.31
C THR A 85 -7.38 -4.62 -28.01
N GLU A 86 -6.51 -5.56 -28.36
CA GLU A 86 -5.28 -5.26 -29.12
C GLU A 86 -5.59 -4.76 -30.55
N GLU A 87 -6.71 -5.17 -31.16
CA GLU A 87 -7.15 -4.62 -32.44
C GLU A 87 -7.54 -3.15 -32.31
N LEU A 88 -8.24 -2.78 -31.22
CA LEU A 88 -8.55 -1.38 -30.94
C LEU A 88 -7.27 -0.58 -30.72
N LYS A 89 -6.31 -1.13 -29.98
CA LYS A 89 -5.01 -0.50 -29.74
C LYS A 89 -4.23 -0.25 -31.03
N ALA A 90 -4.28 -1.17 -32.00
CA ALA A 90 -3.63 -0.99 -33.30
C ALA A 90 -4.35 0.07 -34.17
N ARG A 91 -5.68 0.11 -34.12
CA ARG A 91 -6.50 1.03 -34.94
C ARG A 91 -6.56 2.45 -34.37
N ASP A 92 -6.72 2.57 -33.05
CA ASP A 92 -6.89 3.82 -32.31
C ASP A 92 -6.25 3.70 -30.91
N PRO A 93 -4.92 3.90 -30.82
CA PRO A 93 -4.18 3.79 -29.57
C PRO A 93 -4.68 4.77 -28.50
N MET A 94 -5.13 5.97 -28.88
CA MET A 94 -5.56 6.99 -27.93
C MET A 94 -6.87 6.59 -27.25
N ARG A 95 -7.82 6.07 -28.02
CA ARG A 95 -9.07 5.53 -27.47
C ARG A 95 -8.80 4.32 -26.57
N TRP A 96 -7.88 3.45 -26.94
CA TRP A 96 -7.49 2.31 -26.11
C TRP A 96 -6.90 2.77 -24.76
N VAL A 97 -5.99 3.74 -24.76
CA VAL A 97 -5.43 4.33 -23.52
C VAL A 97 -6.54 4.95 -22.66
N GLY A 98 -7.49 5.65 -23.28
CA GLY A 98 -8.65 6.22 -22.58
C GLY A 98 -9.47 5.15 -21.85
N LEU A 99 -9.79 4.03 -22.51
CA LEU A 99 -10.52 2.92 -21.91
C LEU A 99 -9.71 2.26 -20.77
N MET A 100 -8.43 1.99 -20.98
CA MET A 100 -7.57 1.41 -19.95
C MET A 100 -7.46 2.30 -18.70
N ASN A 101 -7.43 3.62 -18.88
CA ASN A 101 -7.45 4.56 -17.76
C ASN A 101 -8.78 4.52 -17.01
N THR A 102 -9.91 4.43 -17.71
CA THR A 102 -11.23 4.27 -17.08
C THR A 102 -11.33 2.96 -16.29
N CYS A 103 -10.87 1.84 -16.87
CA CYS A 103 -10.82 0.55 -16.17
C CYS A 103 -9.96 0.63 -14.91
N LYS A 104 -8.78 1.25 -15.00
CA LYS A 104 -7.90 1.45 -13.85
C LYS A 104 -8.56 2.33 -12.78
N ALA A 105 -9.21 3.42 -13.15
CA ALA A 105 -9.93 4.28 -12.21
C ALA A 105 -11.04 3.52 -11.48
N GLN A 106 -11.84 2.75 -12.22
CA GLN A 106 -12.89 1.90 -11.64
C GLN A 106 -12.32 0.87 -10.66
N ALA A 107 -11.22 0.18 -11.02
CA ALA A 107 -10.56 -0.75 -10.12
C ALA A 107 -10.01 -0.07 -8.86
N GLU A 108 -9.39 1.11 -9.01
CA GLU A 108 -8.86 1.88 -7.88
C GLU A 108 -9.96 2.37 -6.94
N GLU A 109 -11.15 2.74 -7.45
CA GLU A 109 -12.31 3.11 -6.62
C GLU A 109 -12.78 1.94 -5.74
N ILE A 110 -12.86 0.74 -6.31
CA ILE A 110 -13.23 -0.48 -5.57
C ILE A 110 -12.19 -0.75 -4.47
N LEU A 111 -10.90 -0.72 -4.80
CA LEU A 111 -9.82 -0.95 -3.83
C LEU A 111 -9.82 0.10 -2.73
N MET A 112 -10.11 1.36 -3.06
CA MET A 112 -10.21 2.43 -2.09
C MET A 112 -11.31 2.14 -1.07
N ALA A 113 -12.51 1.75 -1.54
CA ALA A 113 -13.65 1.47 -0.69
C ALA A 113 -13.43 0.23 0.20
N GLU A 114 -12.88 -0.84 -0.36
CA GLU A 114 -12.78 -2.13 0.33
C GLU A 114 -11.54 -2.26 1.22
N LEU A 115 -10.38 -1.76 0.78
CA LEU A 115 -9.10 -2.00 1.47
C LEU A 115 -8.56 -0.75 2.16
N ILE A 116 -8.69 0.42 1.53
CA ILE A 116 -8.05 1.64 2.03
C ILE A 116 -8.91 2.35 3.07
N ASN A 117 -10.22 2.43 2.83
CA ASN A 117 -11.15 3.19 3.67
C ASN A 117 -11.84 2.35 4.77
N SER A 118 -11.57 1.05 4.84
CA SER A 118 -12.20 0.14 5.81
C SER A 118 -11.87 0.50 7.27
#